data_AF-A0A931PMF7-F1
#
_entry.id   AF-A0A931PMF7-F1
#
_cell.length_a   1.000
_cell.length_b   1.000
_cell.length_c   1.000
_cell.angle_alpha   90.00
_cell.angle_beta   90.00
_cell.angle_gamma   90.00
#
_symmetry.space_group_name_H-M   'P 1'
#
loop_
_entity.id
_entity.type
_entity.pdbx_description
1 polymer ?
#
loop_
_entity_poly.entity_id
_entity_poly.type
_entity_poly.pdbx_seq_one_letter_code
_entity_poly.pdbx_strand_id
1 'polypeptide(L)' 'MSATAPAIATQIERFLRSRPDDGWCTRCLASELGLRRPYTATARLEGYPGFRRDHRTCAACKKFRLVLRYVG' A
#
# COMPACT_ATOMS: atom_id res chain seq x y z
N MET A 1 10.83 -12.64 -13.75
CA MET A 1 10.83 -13.19 -12.39
C MET A 1 9.51 -12.82 -11.72
N SER A 2 8.67 -13.81 -11.40
CA SER A 2 7.39 -13.58 -10.72
C SER A 2 7.64 -13.47 -9.22
N ALA A 3 7.53 -12.27 -8.65
CA ALA A 3 7.52 -12.11 -7.20
C ALA A 3 6.30 -12.85 -6.65
N THR A 4 6.53 -13.91 -5.87
CA THR A 4 5.48 -14.65 -5.17
C THR A 4 4.71 -13.67 -4.29
N ALA A 5 3.38 -13.79 -4.23
CA ALA A 5 2.51 -12.88 -3.49
C ALA A 5 2.98 -12.45 -2.08
N PRO A 6 3.65 -13.29 -1.24
CA PRO A 6 4.24 -12.82 0.02
C PRO A 6 5.33 -11.75 -0.14
N ALA A 7 6.19 -11.84 -1.16
CA ALA A 7 7.27 -10.87 -1.37
C ALA A 7 6.73 -9.46 -1.69
N ILE A 8 5.62 -9.40 -2.44
CA ILE A 8 4.95 -8.13 -2.76
C ILE A 8 4.34 -7.49 -1.50
N ALA A 9 3.70 -8.29 -0.64
CA ALA A 9 3.14 -7.78 0.61
C ALA A 9 4.24 -7.19 1.51
N THR A 10 5.39 -7.86 1.64
CA THR A 10 6.55 -7.36 2.39
C THR A 10 7.11 -6.06 1.81
N GLN A 11 7.18 -5.93 0.48
CA GLN A 11 7.62 -4.69 -0.17
C GLN A 11 6.68 -3.51 0.14
N ILE A 12 5.36 -3.74 0.02
CA ILE A 12 4.35 -2.73 0.36
C ILE A 12 4.43 -2.39 1.85
N GLU A 13 4.55 -3.39 2.72
CA GLU A 13 4.67 -3.20 4.17
C GLU A 13 5.85 -2.29 4.50
N ARG A 14 7.04 -2.61 3.99
CA ARG A 14 8.26 -1.80 4.20
C ARG A 14 8.09 -0.37 3.69
N PHE A 15 7.48 -0.21 2.52
CA PHE A 15 7.24 1.10 1.91
C PHE A 15 6.30 1.98 2.74
N LEU A 16 5.24 1.39 3.29
CA LEU A 16 4.26 2.11 4.12
C LEU A 16 4.77 2.36 5.54
N ARG A 17 5.51 1.41 6.14
CA ARG A 17 6.15 1.62 7.45
C ARG A 17 7.16 2.77 7.44
N SER A 18 7.88 2.95 6.34
CA SER A 18 8.80 4.09 6.20
C SER A 18 8.09 5.43 5.96
N ARG A 19 6.75 5.45 5.88
CA ARG A 19 5.90 6.62 5.60
C ARG A 19 4.59 6.55 6.42
N PRO A 20 4.65 6.56 7.76
CA PRO A 20 3.49 6.33 8.62
C PRO A 20 2.36 7.36 8.43
N ASP A 21 2.70 8.59 8.06
CA ASP A 21 1.71 9.66 7.86
C ASP A 21 1.04 9.64 6.49
N ASP A 22 1.59 8.88 5.54
CA ASP A 22 1.15 8.89 4.14
C ASP A 22 0.14 7.78 3.83
N GLY A 23 -0.95 8.17 3.19
CA GLY A 23 -1.90 7.25 2.54
C GLY A 23 -1.57 7.03 1.07
N TRP A 24 -1.49 5.76 0.64
CA TRP A 24 -1.23 5.42 -0.76
C TRP A 24 -2.39 4.66 -1.41
N CYS A 25 -2.90 5.18 -2.52
CA CYS A 25 -3.89 4.45 -3.31
C CYS A 25 -3.22 3.29 -4.07
N THR A 26 -3.95 2.22 -4.30
CA THR A 26 -3.43 0.98 -4.91
C THR A 26 -2.72 1.19 -6.24
N ARG A 27 -3.20 2.12 -7.07
CA ARG A 27 -2.58 2.45 -8.37
C ARG A 27 -1.22 3.13 -8.22
N CYS A 28 -1.11 4.16 -7.38
CA CYS A 28 0.17 4.86 -7.16
C CYS A 28 1.16 3.95 -6.46
N LEU A 29 0.71 3.19 -5.47
CA LEU A 29 1.51 2.19 -4.78
C LEU A 29 2.10 1.15 -5.75
N ALA A 30 1.31 0.68 -6.72
CA ALA A 30 1.81 -0.21 -7.76
C ALA A 30 2.87 0.45 -8.64
N SER A 31 2.65 1.70 -9.04
CA SER A 31 3.58 2.44 -9.90
C SER A 31 4.93 2.62 -9.22
N GLU A 32 4.94 3.05 -7.95
CA GLU A 32 6.17 3.25 -7.17
C GLU A 32 6.95 1.95 -6.97
N LEU A 33 6.24 0.85 -6.74
CA LEU A 33 6.86 -0.45 -6.44
C LEU A 33 7.06 -1.32 -7.70
N GLY A 34 6.73 -0.82 -8.90
CA GLY A 34 6.81 -1.59 -10.15
C GLY A 34 5.89 -2.82 -10.18
N LEU A 35 4.77 -2.80 -9.46
CA LEU A 35 3.89 -3.94 -9.25
C LEU A 35 2.75 -4.01 -10.27
N ARG A 36 2.46 -5.22 -10.76
CA ARG A 36 1.30 -5.48 -11.64
C ARG A 36 0.01 -5.83 -10.88
N ARG A 37 0.11 -6.34 -9.65
CA ARG A 37 -1.06 -6.84 -8.86
C ARG A 37 -1.06 -6.33 -7.41
N PRO A 38 -1.13 -5.01 -7.18
CA PRO A 38 -1.05 -4.41 -5.84
C PRO A 38 -2.31 -4.71 -5.00
N TYR A 39 -3.49 -4.81 -5.63
CA TYR A 39 -4.77 -4.89 -4.92
C TYR A 39 -4.82 -6.10 -3.98
N THR A 40 -4.49 -7.30 -4.48
CA THR A 40 -4.48 -8.52 -3.68
C THR A 40 -3.51 -8.44 -2.50
N ALA A 41 -2.33 -7.83 -2.68
CA ALA A 41 -1.35 -7.67 -1.62
C ALA A 41 -1.80 -6.63 -0.57
N THR A 42 -2.36 -5.50 -1.01
CA THR A 42 -2.93 -4.49 -0.09
C THR A 42 -4.13 -5.02 0.71
N ALA A 43 -4.93 -5.91 0.13
CA ALA A 43 -6.07 -6.52 0.83
C ALA A 43 -5.61 -7.48 1.94
N ARG A 44 -4.48 -8.17 1.73
CA ARG A 44 -3.87 -8.99 2.78
C ARG A 44 -3.35 -8.13 3.93
N LEU A 45 -2.69 -7.02 3.62
CA LEU A 45 -2.15 -6.11 4.64
C LEU A 45 -3.21 -5.44 5.49
N GLU A 46 -4.43 -5.25 4.99
CA GLU A 46 -5.54 -4.71 5.79
C GLU A 46 -5.86 -5.56 7.04
N GLY A 47 -5.60 -6.87 6.99
CA GLY A 47 -5.73 -7.75 8.15
C GLY A 47 -4.51 -7.77 9.09
N TYR A 48 -3.43 -7.05 8.77
CA TYR A 48 -2.22 -7.02 9.58
C TYR A 48 -2.27 -5.89 10.62
N PRO A 49 -1.79 -6.11 11.86
CA PRO A 49 -1.70 -5.07 12.87
C PRO A 49 -0.92 -3.86 12.36
N GLY A 50 -1.45 -2.66 12.64
CA GLY A 50 -0.82 -1.40 12.24
C GLY A 50 -1.09 -0.98 10.79
N PHE A 51 -1.89 -1.69 10.00
CA PHE A 51 -2.31 -1.22 8.67
C PHE A 51 -3.81 -0.94 8.65
N ARG A 52 -4.20 0.17 8.01
CA ARG A 52 -5.61 0.49 7.79
C ARG A 52 -5.86 1.06 6.42
N ARG A 53 -7.06 0.78 5.91
CA ARG A 53 -7.63 1.47 4.76
C ARG A 53 -8.60 2.54 5.21
N ASP A 54 -8.52 3.69 4.57
CA ASP A 54 -9.47 4.77 4.75
C ASP A 54 -9.49 5.69 3.53
N HIS A 55 -10.51 6.55 3.46
CA HIS A 55 -10.64 7.53 2.40
C HIS A 55 -9.85 8.78 2.77
N ARG A 56 -8.75 9.04 2.06
CA ARG A 56 -7.88 10.21 2.25
C ARG A 56 -7.26 10.64 0.94
N THR A 57 -6.56 11.78 0.97
CA THR A 57 -5.75 12.24 -0.15
C THR A 57 -4.52 11.35 -0.32
N CYS A 58 -4.34 10.78 -1.51
CA CYS A 58 -3.17 9.96 -1.81
C CYS A 58 -1.89 10.80 -1.85
N ALA A 59 -0.84 10.34 -1.17
CA ALA A 59 0.44 11.04 -1.07
C ALA A 59 1.11 11.32 -2.42
N ALA A 60 0.99 10.42 -3.41
CA ALA A 60 1.52 10.63 -4.76
C ALA A 60 0.61 11.48 -5.65
N CYS A 61 -0.59 11.00 -5.99
CA CYS A 61 -1.42 11.67 -7.00
C CYS A 61 -2.26 12.85 -6.46
N LYS A 62 -2.23 13.11 -5.15
CA LYS A 62 -2.98 14.18 -4.45
C LYS A 62 -4.50 14.14 -4.67
N LYS A 63 -5.06 13.01 -5.11
CA LYS A 63 -6.50 12.79 -5.25
C LYS A 63 -7.07 12.09 -4.02
N PHE A 64 -8.29 12.45 -3.63
CA PHE A 64 -9.05 11.76 -2.58
C PHE A 64 -9.49 10.38 -3.06
N ARG A 65 -9.01 9.31 -2.40
CA ARG A 65 -9.23 7.90 -2.78
C ARG A 65 -9.20 7.00 -1.56
N LEU A 66 -9.63 5.75 -1.74
CA LEU A 66 -9.30 4.69 -0.80
C LEU A 66 -7.79 4.43 -0.82
N VAL A 67 -7.14 4.64 0.31
CA VAL A 67 -5.70 4.49 0.49
C VAL A 67 -5.40 3.42 1.53
N LEU A 68 -4.22 2.80 1.45
CA LEU A 68 -3.64 1.97 2.51
C LEU A 68 -2.54 2.79 3.20
N ARG A 69 -2.51 2.77 4.53
CA ARG A 69 -1.48 3.43 5.34
C ARG A 69 -1.07 2.58 6.54
N TYR A 70 0.11 2.87 7.07
CA TYR A 70 0.55 2.35 8.35
C TYR A 70 0.06 3.29 9.48
N VAL A 71 -0.39 2.76 10.61
CA VAL A 71 -1.01 3.54 11.70
C VAL A 71 -0.32 3.38 13.05
N GLY A 72 0.73 2.56 13.15
CA GLY A 72 1.46 2.32 14.39
C GLY A 72 0.76 1.28 15.26
#